data_AF-A0A9P0L7Y1-F1
#
_entry.id   AF-A0A9P0L7Y1-F1
#
_cell.length_a   1.000
_cell.length_b   1.000
_cell.length_c   1.000
_cell.angle_alpha   90.00
_cell.angle_beta   90.00
_cell.angle_gamma   90.00
#
_symmetry.space_group_name_H-M   'P 1'
#
loop_
_entity.id
_entity.type
_entity.pdbx_description
1 polymer ?
#
loop_
_entity_poly.entity_id
_entity_poly.type
_entity_poly.pdbx_seq_one_letter_code
_entity_poly.pdbx_strand_id
1 'polypeptide(L)'
;MHRFSLQQHGFLPDVSTVTNLSILTGAAAGAIDNKEQLDVVLTDCAKNFDQVDHGLFVNKLGKSGFSKSACELMASYLTLRPQ
;
A
#
# COMPACT_ATOMS: atom_id res chain seq x y z
N MET A 1 15.81 -1.72 -9.08
CA MET A 1 15.09 -0.44 -8.99
C MET A 1 13.62 -0.66 -9.31
N HIS A 2 12.88 -1.32 -8.40
CA HIS A 2 11.42 -1.31 -8.36
C HIS A 2 11.06 -1.49 -6.89
N ARG A 3 10.59 -0.42 -6.24
CA ARG A 3 10.38 -0.38 -4.77
C ARG A 3 8.94 -0.72 -4.37
N PHE A 4 8.06 -0.86 -5.35
CA PHE A 4 6.64 -1.18 -5.17
C PHE A 4 6.33 -2.50 -5.87
N SER A 5 5.24 -3.16 -5.47
CA SER A 5 4.76 -4.37 -6.16
C SER A 5 4.09 -3.99 -7.48
N LEU A 6 4.21 -4.84 -8.50
CA LEU A 6 3.46 -4.70 -9.76
C LEU A 6 1.95 -4.85 -9.56
N GLN A 7 1.53 -5.46 -8.45
CA GLN A 7 0.12 -5.60 -8.05
C GLN A 7 -0.32 -4.49 -7.08
N GLN A 8 0.50 -3.46 -6.85
CA GLN A 8 0.08 -2.31 -6.06
C GLN A 8 -0.68 -1.33 -6.96
N HIS A 9 -1.99 -1.23 -6.77
CA HIS A 9 -2.84 -0.31 -7.54
C HIS A 9 -3.24 0.94 -6.76
N GLY A 10 -2.93 1.01 -5.47
CA GLY A 10 -3.21 2.16 -4.62
C GLY A 10 -2.10 3.20 -4.69
N PHE A 11 -2.48 4.48 -4.85
CA PHE A 11 -1.59 5.65 -4.78
C PHE A 11 -0.37 5.61 -5.71
N LEU A 12 -0.47 4.91 -6.85
CA LEU A 12 0.56 4.88 -7.89
C LEU A 12 0.01 5.44 -9.21
N PRO A 13 0.85 6.06 -10.04
CA PRO A 13 0.43 6.54 -11.37
C PRO A 13 0.07 5.35 -12.27
N ASP A 14 -0.78 5.62 -13.27
CA ASP A 14 -1.15 4.70 -14.36
C ASP A 14 -1.89 3.41 -13.95
N VAL A 15 -2.20 3.26 -12.66
CA VAL A 15 -3.02 2.18 -12.11
C VAL A 15 -4.21 2.76 -11.33
N SER A 16 -5.24 1.95 -11.16
CA SER A 16 -6.48 2.36 -10.49
C SER A 16 -7.18 1.19 -9.78
N THR A 17 -8.19 1.52 -8.99
CA THR A 17 -9.10 0.52 -8.39
C THR A 17 -9.77 -0.35 -9.45
N VAL A 18 -10.05 0.20 -10.63
CA VAL A 18 -10.61 -0.54 -11.77
C VAL A 18 -9.60 -1.57 -12.28
N THR A 19 -8.33 -1.18 -12.49
CA THR A 19 -7.30 -2.12 -12.95
C THR A 19 -7.09 -3.27 -11.95
N ASN A 20 -7.14 -2.99 -10.64
CA ASN A 20 -7.07 -4.02 -9.60
C ASN A 20 -8.26 -4.99 -9.69
N LEU A 21 -9.47 -4.45 -9.82
CA LEU A 21 -10.69 -5.27 -9.93
C LEU A 21 -10.70 -6.09 -11.23
N SER A 22 -10.19 -5.54 -12.34
CA SER A 22 -10.06 -6.26 -13.61
C SER A 22 -9.15 -7.47 -13.48
N ILE A 23 -8.01 -7.34 -12.78
CA ILE A 23 -7.09 -8.46 -12.53
C ILE A 23 -7.78 -9.54 -11.69
N LEU A 24 -8.44 -9.16 -10.59
CA LEU A 24 -9.16 -10.10 -9.72
C LEU A 24 -10.28 -10.82 -10.48
N THR A 25 -11.04 -10.07 -11.27
CA THR A 25 -12.14 -10.64 -12.09
C THR A 25 -11.60 -11.59 -13.14
N GLY A 26 -10.46 -11.27 -13.77
CA GLY A 26 -9.81 -12.17 -14.70
C GLY A 26 -9.35 -13.48 -14.06
N ALA A 27 -8.78 -13.41 -12.85
CA ALA A 27 -8.43 -14.61 -12.09
C ALA A 27 -9.66 -15.45 -11.72
N ALA A 28 -10.76 -14.79 -11.31
CA ALA A 28 -12.02 -15.47 -11.01
C ALA A 28 -12.64 -16.14 -12.25
N ALA A 29 -12.63 -15.46 -13.40
CA ALA A 29 -13.10 -16.04 -14.65
C ALA A 29 -12.28 -17.28 -15.05
N GLY A 30 -10.94 -17.21 -14.95
CA GLY A 30 -10.08 -18.36 -15.23
C GLY A 30 -10.33 -19.55 -14.31
N ALA A 31 -10.52 -19.31 -13.01
CA ALA A 31 -10.86 -20.36 -12.06
C ALA A 31 -12.21 -21.02 -12.38
N ILE A 32 -13.22 -20.23 -12.77
CA ILE A 32 -14.53 -20.75 -13.20
C ILE A 32 -14.38 -21.63 -14.43
N ASP A 33 -13.67 -21.15 -15.46
CA ASP A 33 -13.48 -21.87 -16.72
C ASP A 33 -12.76 -23.21 -16.50
N ASN A 34 -11.81 -23.25 -15.55
CA ASN A 34 -11.03 -24.44 -15.21
C ASN A 34 -11.68 -25.33 -14.15
N LYS A 35 -12.84 -24.93 -13.59
CA LYS A 35 -13.50 -25.61 -12.46
C LYS A 35 -12.60 -25.72 -11.22
N GLU A 36 -11.81 -24.68 -10.98
CA GLU A 36 -10.91 -24.55 -9.85
C GLU A 36 -11.55 -23.71 -8.74
N GLN A 37 -11.10 -23.93 -7.50
CA GLN A 37 -11.49 -23.09 -6.37
C GLN A 37 -10.59 -21.85 -6.30
N LEU A 38 -11.20 -20.67 -6.15
CA LEU A 38 -10.51 -19.42 -5.86
C LEU A 38 -11.08 -18.80 -4.58
N ASP A 39 -10.24 -18.69 -3.56
CA ASP A 39 -10.58 -18.01 -2.30
C ASP A 39 -9.92 -16.64 -2.24
N VAL A 40 -10.67 -15.61 -1.82
CA VAL A 40 -10.18 -14.23 -1.74
C VAL A 40 -10.28 -13.73 -0.31
N VAL A 41 -9.15 -13.31 0.27
CA VAL A 41 -9.11 -12.71 1.61
C VAL A 41 -9.02 -11.20 1.47
N LEU A 42 -10.10 -10.49 1.83
CA LEU A 42 -10.16 -9.03 1.82
C LEU A 42 -9.90 -8.50 3.23
N THR A 43 -8.72 -7.94 3.46
CA THR A 43 -8.34 -7.32 4.74
C THR A 43 -8.46 -5.80 4.68
N ASP A 44 -9.11 -5.19 5.67
CA ASP A 44 -9.16 -3.73 5.85
C ASP A 44 -8.56 -3.35 7.21
N CYS A 45 -7.74 -2.29 7.22
CA CYS A 45 -7.07 -1.79 8.42
C CYS A 45 -7.77 -0.52 8.91
N ALA A 46 -8.48 -0.63 10.03
CA ALA A 46 -9.12 0.52 10.66
C ALA A 46 -8.07 1.56 11.07
N LYS A 47 -8.30 2.83 10.73
CA LYS A 47 -7.42 3.96 11.09
C LYS A 47 -5.94 3.70 10.76
N ASN A 48 -5.67 3.18 9.58
CA ASN A 48 -4.34 2.80 9.12
C ASN A 48 -3.24 3.87 9.37
N PHE A 49 -3.54 5.17 9.23
CA PHE A 49 -2.57 6.24 9.47
C PHE A 49 -2.39 6.61 10.95
N ASP A 50 -3.36 6.32 11.80
CA ASP A 50 -3.26 6.58 13.25
C ASP A 50 -2.52 5.44 13.96
N GLN A 51 -2.63 4.21 13.43
CA GLN A 51 -2.00 3.02 14.01
C GLN A 51 -0.55 2.80 13.54
N VAL A 52 -0.06 3.54 12.55
CA VAL A 52 1.31 3.40 12.07
C VAL A 52 2.28 3.94 13.12
N ASP A 53 3.29 3.13 13.46
CA ASP A 53 4.41 3.59 14.27
C ASP A 53 5.23 4.63 13.50
N HIS A 54 5.20 5.88 13.97
CA HIS A 54 5.86 7.02 13.34
C HIS A 54 7.39 6.86 13.28
N GLY A 55 8.01 6.23 14.29
CA GLY A 55 9.45 6.00 14.33
C GLY A 55 9.90 5.00 13.26
N LEU A 56 9.17 3.89 13.12
CA LEU A 56 9.39 2.89 12.07
C LEU A 56 9.16 3.49 10.68
N PHE A 57 8.12 4.31 10.53
CA PHE A 57 7.82 4.99 9.27
C PHE A 57 8.96 5.93 8.84
N VAL A 58 9.42 6.83 9.71
CA VAL A 58 10.50 7.78 9.42
C VAL A 58 11.81 7.04 9.12
N ASN A 59 12.13 5.97 9.86
CA ASN A 59 13.29 5.13 9.59
C ASN A 59 13.22 4.49 8.18
N LYS A 60 12.03 4.05 7.76
CA LYS A 60 11.82 3.46 6.43
C LYS A 60 11.96 4.51 5.31
N LEU A 61 11.57 5.76 5.55
CA LEU A 61 11.83 6.88 4.63
C LEU A 61 13.34 7.14 4.49
N GLY A 62 14.08 7.20 5.60
CA GLY A 62 15.54 7.37 5.57
C GLY A 62 16.24 6.26 4.76
N LYS A 63 15.85 4.99 4.99
CA LYS A 63 16.35 3.83 4.21
C LYS A 63 15.95 3.87 2.74
N SER A 64 14.85 4.56 2.42
CA SER A 64 14.43 4.84 1.05
C SER A 64 15.24 5.97 0.41
N GLY A 65 16.23 6.55 1.08
CA GLY A 65 17.13 7.55 0.49
C GLY A 65 16.54 8.97 0.49
N PHE A 66 15.53 9.23 1.32
CA PHE A 66 15.11 10.60 1.60
C PHE A 66 16.20 11.33 2.40
N SER A 67 16.31 12.65 2.20
CA SER A 67 17.26 13.45 2.97
C SER A 67 16.89 13.48 4.45
N LYS A 68 17.89 13.73 5.31
CA LYS A 68 17.68 13.91 6.74
C LYS A 68 16.65 15.02 7.03
N SER A 69 16.73 16.15 6.33
CA SER A 69 15.79 17.26 6.48
C SER A 69 14.35 16.89 6.10
N ALA A 70 14.14 16.09 5.06
CA ALA A 70 12.81 15.61 4.68
C ALA A 70 12.25 14.65 5.73
N CYS A 71 13.10 13.78 6.31
CA CYS A 71 12.71 12.88 7.38
C CYS A 71 12.34 13.64 8.66
N GLU A 72 13.10 14.67 9.03
CA GLU A 72 12.81 15.55 10.19
C GLU A 72 11.51 16.32 10.01
N LEU A 73 11.27 16.87 8.81
CA LEU A 73 10.00 17.53 8.48
C LEU A 73 8.83 16.56 8.66
N MET A 74 8.94 15.36 8.12
CA MET A 74 7.88 14.35 8.23
C MET A 74 7.66 13.90 9.67
N ALA A 75 8.73 13.69 10.44
CA ALA A 75 8.65 13.37 11.86
C ALA A 75 7.89 14.47 12.62
N SER A 76 8.24 15.74 12.39
CA SER A 76 7.57 16.88 13.03
C SER A 76 6.09 16.94 12.67
N TYR A 77 5.75 16.74 11.39
CA TYR A 77 4.37 16.74 10.90
C TYR A 77 3.51 15.65 11.56
N LEU A 78 4.05 14.45 11.72
CA LEU A 78 3.33 13.31 12.31
C LEU A 78 3.16 13.45 13.82
N THR A 79 4.16 14.01 14.52
CA THR A 79 4.08 14.23 15.98
C THR A 79 3.13 15.36 16.39
N LEU A 80 2.79 16.27 15.48
CA LEU A 80 1.90 17.40 15.75
C LEU A 80 0.41 17.09 15.52
N ARG A 81 0.06 15.85 15.18
CA ARG A 81 -1.35 15.42 15.09
C ARG A 81 -1.91 15.07 16.47
N PRO A 82 -3.07 15.61 16.87
CA PRO A 82 -3.88 15.01 17.92
C PRO A 82 -4.22 13.57 17.51
N GLN A 83 -3.94 12.61 18.38
CA GLN A 83 -4.25 11.18 18.18
C GLN A 83 -5.70 10.88 18.58
#